data_AF-A0A528ASA7-F1
#
_entry.id   AF-A0A528ASA7-F1
#
_cell.length_a   1.000
_cell.length_b   1.000
_cell.length_c   1.000
_cell.angle_alpha   90.00
_cell.angle_beta   90.00
_cell.angle_gamma   90.00
#
_symmetry.space_group_name_H-M   'P 1'
#
loop_
_entity.id
_entity.type
_entity.pdbx_description
1 polymer ?
#
loop_
_entity_poly.entity_id
_entity_poly.type
_entity_poly.pdbx_seq_one_letter_code
_entity_poly.pdbx_strand_id
1 'polypeptide(L)'
;RLRTTYAIAGITSAEESLYATVGKLCRYFDLPGPNPASIEQCCDKFAQRQLLAQAGVPVPAHRLAANATDVESAAIEIGLPVILKPAVG
;
A
#
# COMPACT_ATOMS: atom_id res chain seq x y z
N ARG A 1 4.41 -29.47 1.66
CA ARG A 1 5.12 -30.43 0.76
C ARG A 1 5.74 -29.78 -0.50
N LEU A 2 5.75 -28.46 -0.68
CA LEU A 2 6.41 -27.84 -1.84
C LEU A 2 7.95 -27.92 -1.77
N ARG A 3 8.56 -27.54 -0.63
CA ARG A 3 10.03 -27.62 -0.41
C ARG A 3 10.61 -29.03 -0.50
N THR A 4 9.79 -30.06 -0.26
CA THR A 4 10.23 -31.46 -0.32
C THR A 4 10.31 -31.99 -1.75
N THR A 5 9.67 -31.31 -2.70
CA THR A 5 9.55 -31.77 -4.09
C THR A 5 10.26 -30.83 -5.07
N TYR A 6 10.33 -29.54 -4.76
CA TYR A 6 10.89 -28.54 -5.66
C TYR A 6 11.85 -27.59 -4.94
N ALA A 7 12.95 -27.26 -5.61
CA ALA A 7 13.78 -26.11 -5.28
C ALA A 7 13.08 -24.84 -5.81
N ILE A 8 12.60 -23.99 -4.90
CA ILE A 8 11.92 -22.73 -5.27
C ILE A 8 12.96 -21.63 -5.40
N ALA A 9 13.15 -21.11 -6.60
CA ALA A 9 14.11 -20.03 -6.86
C ALA A 9 13.56 -18.64 -6.50
N GLY A 10 12.24 -18.47 -6.47
CA GLY A 10 11.59 -17.18 -6.22
C GLY A 10 10.07 -17.31 -6.12
N ILE A 11 9.44 -16.27 -5.58
CA ILE A 11 7.99 -16.15 -5.44
C ILE A 11 7.61 -14.74 -5.89
N THR A 12 6.59 -14.63 -6.74
CA THR A 12 6.13 -13.35 -7.30
C THR A 12 4.62 -13.40 -7.58
N SER A 13 4.02 -12.24 -7.82
CA SER A 13 2.60 -12.09 -8.20
C SER A 13 2.46 -10.86 -9.10
N ALA A 14 1.51 -10.92 -10.05
CA ALA A 14 1.07 -9.74 -10.80
C ALA A 14 -0.08 -8.99 -10.09
N GLU A 15 -0.70 -9.61 -9.09
CA GLU A 15 -1.79 -9.02 -8.31
C GLU A 15 -1.23 -8.28 -7.09
N GLU A 16 -1.53 -6.98 -6.99
CA GLU A 16 -1.10 -6.11 -5.89
C GLU A 16 -1.56 -6.62 -4.52
N SER A 17 -2.83 -7.06 -4.43
CA SER A 17 -3.43 -7.59 -3.20
C SER A 17 -2.68 -8.80 -2.62
N LEU A 18 -1.95 -9.54 -3.47
CA LEU A 18 -1.16 -10.71 -3.07
C LEU A 18 0.29 -10.36 -2.76
N TYR A 19 0.77 -9.15 -3.07
CA TYR A 19 2.20 -8.87 -3.05
C TYR A 19 2.76 -8.78 -1.61
N ALA A 20 1.92 -8.38 -0.63
CA ALA A 20 2.28 -8.50 0.78
C ALA A 20 2.45 -9.98 1.20
N THR A 21 1.59 -10.87 0.68
CA THR A 21 1.70 -12.32 0.86
C THR A 21 2.95 -12.87 0.20
N VAL A 22 3.31 -12.39 -1.00
CA VAL A 22 4.58 -12.74 -1.67
C VAL A 22 5.76 -12.43 -0.76
N GLY A 23 5.86 -11.22 -0.20
CA GLY A 23 6.94 -10.88 0.73
C GLY A 23 6.98 -11.78 1.97
N LYS A 24 5.80 -12.12 2.53
CA LYS A 24 5.69 -13.03 3.69
C LYS A 24 6.19 -14.43 3.33
N LEU A 25 5.85 -14.92 2.14
CA LEU A 25 6.33 -16.18 1.62
C LEU A 25 7.83 -16.13 1.34
N CYS A 26 8.37 -15.10 0.68
CA CYS A 26 9.82 -14.96 0.49
C CYS A 26 10.56 -15.05 1.83
N ARG A 27 10.11 -14.33 2.86
CA ARG A 27 10.69 -14.43 4.22
C ARG A 27 10.57 -15.83 4.80
N TYR A 28 9.42 -16.49 4.69
CA TYR A 28 9.22 -17.86 5.17
C TYR A 28 10.10 -18.88 4.42
N PHE A 29 10.31 -18.63 3.13
CA PHE A 29 11.10 -19.49 2.26
C PHE A 29 12.61 -19.15 2.25
N ASP A 30 13.05 -18.17 3.05
CA ASP A 30 14.42 -17.64 3.05
C ASP A 30 14.90 -17.25 1.64
N LEU A 31 14.00 -16.61 0.89
CA LEU A 31 14.24 -16.12 -0.46
C LEU A 31 14.32 -14.59 -0.47
N PRO A 32 15.07 -14.01 -1.41
CA PRO A 32 14.99 -12.58 -1.67
C PRO A 32 13.55 -12.15 -1.97
N GLY A 33 13.12 -11.03 -1.39
CA GLY A 33 11.77 -10.51 -1.60
C GLY A 33 11.55 -9.17 -0.91
N PRO A 34 10.44 -8.49 -1.26
CA PRO A 34 10.11 -7.20 -0.67
C PRO A 34 9.75 -7.34 0.80
N ASN A 35 9.95 -6.27 1.58
CA ASN A 35 9.47 -6.21 2.96
C ASN A 35 7.92 -6.15 2.97
N PRO A 36 7.22 -7.12 3.57
CA PRO A 36 5.76 -7.15 3.59
C PRO A 36 5.12 -5.88 4.17
N ALA A 37 5.71 -5.33 5.23
CA ALA A 37 5.19 -4.13 5.87
C ALA A 37 5.27 -2.92 4.93
N SER A 38 6.37 -2.80 4.18
CA SER A 38 6.51 -1.75 3.17
C SER A 38 5.51 -1.89 2.04
N ILE A 39 5.18 -3.12 1.63
CA ILE A 39 4.14 -3.35 0.61
C ILE A 39 2.75 -2.96 1.16
N GLU A 40 2.40 -3.40 2.36
CA GLU A 40 1.13 -3.03 3.00
C GLU A 40 0.99 -1.50 3.13
N GLN A 41 2.07 -0.80 3.49
CA GLN A 41 2.12 0.65 3.55
C GLN A 41 1.97 1.34 2.19
N CYS A 42 2.40 0.70 1.10
CA CYS A 42 2.20 1.23 -0.25
C CYS A 42 0.76 1.10 -0.74
N CYS A 43 0.05 0.04 -0.34
CA CYS A 43 -1.32 -0.24 -0.78
C CYS A 43 -2.39 0.58 -0.02
N ASP A 44 -2.07 1.08 1.18
CA ASP A 44 -2.87 2.09 1.87
C ASP A 44 -2.37 3.50 1.51
N LYS A 45 -3.12 4.20 0.66
CA LYS A 45 -2.76 5.53 0.16
C LYS A 45 -2.74 6.61 1.24
N PHE A 46 -3.42 6.41 2.37
CA PHE A 46 -3.34 7.34 3.48
C PHE A 46 -2.04 7.12 4.25
N ALA A 47 -1.74 5.89 4.64
CA ALA A 47 -0.48 5.54 5.30
C ALA A 47 0.74 5.89 4.43
N GLN A 48 0.68 5.55 3.13
CA GLN A 48 1.71 5.87 2.15
C GLN A 48 2.03 7.38 2.14
N ARG A 49 0.99 8.22 2.03
CA ARG A 49 1.16 9.67 1.98
C ARG A 49 1.70 10.25 3.27
N GLN A 50 1.29 9.72 4.43
CA GLN A 50 1.87 10.12 5.71
C GLN A 50 3.36 9.80 5.79
N LEU A 51 3.77 8.58 5.39
CA LEU A 51 5.16 8.16 5.39
C LEU A 51 6.02 8.98 4.41
N LEU A 52 5.50 9.24 3.21
CA LEU A 52 6.18 10.09 2.22
C LEU A 52 6.38 11.52 2.75
N ALA A 53 5.35 12.12 3.35
CA ALA A 53 5.46 13.44 3.94
C ALA A 53 6.46 13.48 5.11
N GLN A 54 6.45 12.47 5.98
CA GLN A 54 7.43 12.32 7.07
C GLN A 54 8.87 12.19 6.55
N ALA A 55 9.05 11.57 5.38
CA ALA A 55 10.34 11.47 4.70
C ALA A 55 10.74 12.73 3.91
N GLY A 56 9.94 13.80 3.95
CA GLY A 56 10.21 15.04 3.22
C GLY A 56 9.92 14.98 1.72
N VAL A 57 9.25 13.93 1.25
CA VAL A 57 8.77 13.86 -0.13
C VAL A 57 7.56 14.78 -0.29
N PRO A 58 7.50 15.64 -1.33
CA PRO A 58 6.32 16.46 -1.59
C PRO A 58 5.08 15.60 -1.84
N VAL A 59 4.02 15.83 -1.06
CA VAL A 59 2.75 15.12 -1.16
C VAL A 59 1.61 16.13 -1.32
N PRO A 60 0.68 15.94 -2.28
CA PRO A 60 -0.49 16.79 -2.41
C PRO A 60 -1.35 16.80 -1.13
N ALA A 61 -2.02 17.92 -0.86
CA ALA A 61 -2.98 18.00 0.22
C ALA A 61 -4.03 16.87 0.11
N HIS A 62 -4.29 16.19 1.21
CA HIS A 62 -5.19 15.04 1.24
C HIS A 62 -5.85 14.90 2.62
N ARG A 63 -7.03 14.28 2.63
CA ARG A 63 -7.76 13.89 3.84
C ARG A 63 -8.30 12.48 3.66
N LEU A 64 -8.50 11.77 4.78
CA LEU A 64 -9.28 10.54 4.81
C LEU A 64 -10.75 10.92 5.01
N ALA A 65 -11.64 10.28 4.27
CA ALA A 65 -13.08 10.48 4.38
C ALA A 65 -13.76 9.13 4.54
N ALA A 66 -14.57 8.97 5.59
CA ALA A 66 -15.33 7.75 5.88
C ALA A 66 -16.79 7.86 5.42
N ASN A 67 -17.27 9.07 5.14
CA ASN A 67 -18.64 9.36 4.73
C ASN A 67 -18.70 10.63 3.84
N ALA A 68 -19.89 10.96 3.34
CA ALA A 68 -20.08 12.11 2.44
C ALA A 68 -19.75 13.46 3.08
N THR A 69 -20.08 13.66 4.36
CA THR A 69 -19.78 14.90 5.09
C THR A 69 -18.27 15.15 5.19
N ASP A 70 -17.48 14.09 5.41
CA ASP A 70 -16.03 14.19 5.41
C ASP A 70 -15.49 14.61 4.03
N VAL A 71 -16.09 14.11 2.95
CA VAL A 71 -15.73 14.47 1.56
C VAL A 71 -15.98 15.96 1.31
N GLU A 72 -17.16 16.46 1.67
CA GLU A 72 -17.52 17.87 1.51
C GLU A 72 -16.58 18.78 2.30
N SER A 73 -16.32 18.43 3.56
CA SER A 73 -15.41 19.18 4.43
C SER A 73 -13.98 19.21 3.88
N ALA A 74 -13.47 18.07 3.43
CA ALA A 74 -12.14 17.96 2.82
C ALA A 74 -12.04 18.76 1.51
N ALA A 75 -13.09 18.79 0.69
CA ALA A 75 -13.11 19.55 -0.56
C ALA A 75 -13.05 21.06 -0.31
N ILE A 76 -13.75 21.56 0.72
CA ILE A 76 -13.69 22.96 1.14
C ILE A 76 -12.29 23.31 1.67
N GLU A 77 -11.70 22.44 2.49
CA GLU A 77 -10.37 22.66 3.09
C GLU A 77 -9.24 22.66 2.04
N ILE A 78 -9.27 21.70 1.10
CA ILE A 78 -8.23 21.55 0.07
C ILE A 78 -8.41 22.55 -1.07
N GLY A 79 -9.66 22.89 -1.41
CA GLY A 79 -10.01 23.67 -2.60
C GLY A 79 -10.26 22.79 -3.83
N LEU A 80 -11.29 23.13 -4.61
CA LEU A 80 -11.67 22.41 -5.82
C LEU A 80 -10.75 22.74 -7.03
N PRO A 81 -10.53 21.78 -7.95
CA PRO A 81 -11.09 20.43 -7.98
C PRO A 81 -10.36 19.43 -7.07
N VAL A 82 -11.08 18.42 -6.57
CA VAL A 82 -10.51 17.31 -5.79
C VAL A 82 -10.83 15.94 -6.41
N ILE A 83 -10.02 14.93 -6.08
CA ILE A 83 -10.22 13.54 -6.49
C ILE A 83 -10.59 12.71 -5.26
N LEU A 84 -11.76 12.07 -5.30
CA LEU A 84 -12.16 11.04 -4.33
C LEU A 84 -11.80 9.65 -4.87
N LYS A 85 -11.15 8.83 -4.04
CA LYS A 85 -10.82 7.44 -4.37
C LYS A 85 -10.71 6.56 -3.12
N PRO A 86 -10.88 5.23 -3.25
CA PRO A 86 -10.61 4.30 -2.14
C PRO A 86 -9.20 4.47 -1.56
N ALA A 87 -9.11 4.47 -0.23
CA ALA A 87 -7.84 4.56 0.48
C ALA A 87 -6.98 3.31 0.26
N VAL A 88 -7.61 2.14 0.26
CA VAL A 88 -6.97 0.84 0.08
C VAL A 88 -7.25 0.29 -1.32
N GLY A 89 -6.27 -0.41 -1.87
CA GLY A 89 -6.33 -1.18 -3.12
C GLY A 89 -5.79 -0.45 -4.32
#